data_AF-A0A2E3FM97-F1
#
_entry.id   AF-A0A2E3FM97-F1
#
_cell.length_a   1.000
_cell.length_b   1.000
_cell.length_c   1.000
_cell.angle_alpha   90.00
_cell.angle_beta   90.00
_cell.angle_gamma   90.00
#
_symmetry.space_group_name_H-M   'P 1'
#
loop_
_entity.id
_entity.type
_entity.pdbx_description
1 polymer ?
#
loop_
_entity_poly.entity_id
_entity_poly.type
_entity_poly.pdbx_seq_one_letter_code
_entity_poly.pdbx_strand_id
1 'polypeptide(L)'
;MDRSLATTKQVQFEKNISEANLAAQRAYTESQINLNNVRVKAMLDHSEDFKSMLEAEGMIEAQAAERGVRGASITKMLNMNLAKLGAANAMRSRALTQSMYAFDRGNESIRRKLVSDKNQEWSKVSIQLVPDMAPPKPVMKNVGLTLMTGLAGALGEGLSGMGDSSSIGGDV
;
A
#
# COMPACT_ATOMS: atom_id res chain seq x y z
N MET A 1 0.00 -37.75 -0.68
CA MET A 1 -0.93 -36.61 -0.47
C MET A 1 -0.20 -35.29 -0.20
N ASP A 2 1.13 -35.22 -0.35
CA ASP A 2 1.92 -34.04 0.04
C ASP A 2 1.96 -32.88 -0.96
N ARG A 3 1.69 -33.12 -2.25
CA ARG A 3 1.73 -32.06 -3.27
C ARG A 3 0.65 -30.99 -3.08
N SER A 4 -0.53 -31.32 -2.53
CA SER A 4 -1.60 -30.34 -2.33
C SER A 4 -1.32 -29.40 -1.14
N LEU A 5 -0.66 -29.89 -0.09
CA LEU A 5 -0.28 -29.07 1.06
C LEU A 5 0.83 -28.07 0.70
N ALA A 6 1.78 -28.47 -0.14
CA ALA A 6 2.83 -27.58 -0.63
C ALA A 6 2.27 -26.45 -1.52
N THR A 7 1.35 -26.76 -2.44
CA THR A 7 0.71 -25.75 -3.29
C THR A 7 -0.17 -24.79 -2.50
N THR A 8 -0.92 -25.26 -1.49
CA THR A 8 -1.70 -24.38 -0.60
C THR A 8 -0.80 -23.41 0.19
N LYS A 9 0.34 -23.88 0.72
CA LYS A 9 1.30 -23.01 1.43
C LYS A 9 1.94 -21.97 0.52
N GLN A 10 2.21 -22.32 -0.75
CA GLN A 10 2.73 -21.39 -1.74
C GLN A 10 1.73 -20.29 -2.10
N VAL A 11 0.46 -20.64 -2.33
CA VAL A 11 -0.62 -19.66 -2.59
C VAL A 11 -0.84 -18.76 -1.36
N GLN A 12 -0.75 -19.30 -0.14
CA GLN A 12 -0.87 -18.52 1.09
C GLN A 12 0.28 -17.51 1.24
N PHE A 13 1.50 -17.92 0.91
CA PHE A 13 2.68 -17.04 0.89
C PHE A 13 2.51 -15.88 -0.11
N GLU A 14 2.04 -16.16 -1.33
CA GLU A 14 1.79 -15.13 -2.34
C GLU A 14 0.72 -14.12 -1.89
N LYS A 15 -0.37 -14.59 -1.26
CA LYS A 15 -1.40 -13.73 -0.68
C LYS A 15 -0.85 -12.84 0.43
N ASN A 16 -0.10 -13.41 1.37
CA ASN A 16 0.49 -12.68 2.49
C ASN A 16 1.49 -11.61 2.01
N ILE A 17 2.30 -11.91 0.98
CA ILE A 17 3.20 -10.92 0.37
C ILE A 17 2.44 -9.80 -0.34
N SER A 18 1.39 -10.15 -1.08
CA SER A 18 0.56 -9.16 -1.77
C SER A 18 -0.08 -8.19 -0.78
N GLU A 19 -0.63 -8.71 0.32
CA GLU A 19 -1.21 -7.91 1.40
C GLU A 19 -0.15 -7.03 2.10
N ALA A 20 1.03 -7.58 2.40
CA ALA A 20 2.13 -6.81 3.00
C ALA A 20 2.62 -5.68 2.08
N ASN A 21 2.70 -5.92 0.77
CA ASN A 21 3.04 -4.89 -0.21
C ASN A 21 1.95 -3.81 -0.31
N LEU A 22 0.67 -4.19 -0.28
CA LEU A 22 -0.45 -3.25 -0.30
C LEU A 22 -0.47 -2.38 0.97
N ALA A 23 -0.23 -2.98 2.14
CA ALA A 23 -0.12 -2.27 3.41
C ALA A 23 1.06 -1.30 3.40
N ALA A 24 2.22 -1.71 2.86
CA ALA A 24 3.37 -0.83 2.69
C ALA A 24 3.06 0.36 1.75
N GLN A 25 2.39 0.13 0.62
CA GLN A 25 1.98 1.21 -0.28
C GLN A 25 1.05 2.22 0.41
N ARG A 26 0.04 1.74 1.16
CA ARG A 26 -0.85 2.61 1.94
C ARG A 26 -0.06 3.45 2.95
N ALA A 27 0.86 2.82 3.68
CA ALA A 27 1.69 3.51 4.66
C ALA A 27 2.61 4.58 4.02
N TYR A 28 3.17 4.32 2.82
CA TYR A 28 3.92 5.33 2.07
C TYR A 28 3.03 6.49 1.65
N THR A 29 1.82 6.22 1.14
CA THR A 29 0.86 7.26 0.76
C THR A 29 0.43 8.11 1.96
N GLU A 30 0.12 7.48 3.09
CA GLU A 30 -0.21 8.18 4.35
C GLU A 30 0.95 9.08 4.83
N SER A 31 2.18 8.56 4.78
CA SER A 31 3.38 9.30 5.13
C SER A 31 3.57 10.54 4.24
N GLN A 32 3.31 10.42 2.93
CA GLN A 32 3.37 11.55 2.00
C GLN A 32 2.25 12.56 2.23
N ILE A 33 1.01 12.10 2.48
CA ILE A 33 -0.12 12.97 2.81
C ILE A 33 0.20 13.77 4.08
N ASN A 34 0.76 13.13 5.10
CA ASN A 34 1.14 13.81 6.33
C ASN A 34 2.22 14.88 6.10
N LEU A 35 3.26 14.56 5.32
CA LEU A 35 4.30 15.54 4.96
C LEU A 35 3.71 16.75 4.21
N ASN A 36 2.80 16.50 3.26
CA ASN A 36 2.11 17.55 2.53
C ASN A 36 1.23 18.40 3.45
N ASN A 37 0.49 17.79 4.37
CA ASN A 37 -0.33 18.52 5.35
C ASN A 37 0.52 19.42 6.24
N VAL A 38 1.68 18.93 6.71
CA VAL A 38 2.63 19.73 7.48
C VAL A 38 3.15 20.92 6.66
N ARG A 39 3.48 20.69 5.38
CA ARG A 39 3.95 21.75 4.48
C ARG A 39 2.87 22.81 4.21
N VAL A 40 1.65 22.38 3.91
CA VAL A 40 0.51 23.29 3.69
C VAL A 40 0.21 24.08 4.95
N LYS A 41 0.18 23.43 6.12
CA LYS A 41 0.00 24.12 7.40
C LYS A 41 1.08 25.17 7.64
N ALA A 42 2.35 24.83 7.42
CA ALA A 42 3.44 25.78 7.57
C ALA A 42 3.31 27.00 6.63
N MET A 43 2.79 26.81 5.41
CA MET A 43 2.50 27.91 4.48
C MET A 43 1.34 28.79 4.95
N LEU A 44 0.26 28.18 5.46
CA LEU A 44 -0.88 28.91 6.02
C LEU A 44 -0.46 29.72 7.23
N ASP A 45 0.24 29.11 8.18
CA ASP A 45 0.76 29.78 9.36
C ASP A 45 1.69 30.94 8.96
N HIS A 46 2.51 30.79 7.92
CA HIS A 46 3.36 31.87 7.40
C HIS A 46 2.54 33.04 6.83
N SER A 47 1.48 32.74 6.08
CA SER A 47 0.58 33.77 5.55
C SER A 47 -0.13 34.54 6.67
N GLU A 48 -0.53 33.84 7.73
CA GLU A 48 -1.19 34.44 8.90
C GLU A 48 -0.23 35.33 9.69
N ASP A 49 0.99 34.85 9.96
CA ASP A 49 2.04 35.65 10.60
C ASP A 49 2.35 36.91 9.80
N PHE A 50 2.50 36.79 8.48
CA PHE A 50 2.79 37.93 7.61
C PHE A 50 1.66 38.95 7.64
N LYS A 51 0.40 38.50 7.59
CA LYS A 51 -0.76 39.38 7.74
C LYS A 51 -0.75 40.08 9.11
N SER A 52 -0.51 39.34 10.19
CA SER A 52 -0.46 39.91 11.54
C SER A 52 0.68 40.94 11.69
N MET A 53 1.81 40.72 11.01
CA MET A 53 2.91 41.66 10.97
C MET A 53 2.50 42.96 10.28
N LEU A 54 1.88 42.89 9.10
CA LEU A 54 1.39 44.07 8.38
C LEU A 54 0.35 44.86 9.19
N GLU A 55 -0.58 44.15 9.85
CA GLU A 55 -1.56 44.78 10.74
C GLU A 55 -0.88 45.44 11.94
N ALA A 56 0.13 44.79 12.53
CA ALA A 56 0.91 45.34 13.62
C ALA A 56 1.76 46.56 13.19
N GLU A 57 2.35 46.56 12.00
CA GLU A 57 3.07 47.71 11.46
C GLU A 57 2.11 48.91 11.27
N GLY A 58 0.94 48.68 10.66
CA GLY A 58 -0.08 49.72 10.52
C GLY A 58 -0.57 50.28 11.86
N MET A 59 -0.78 49.43 12.87
CA MET A 59 -1.11 49.87 14.22
C MET A 59 0.02 50.64 14.90
N ILE A 60 1.28 50.21 14.73
CA ILE A 60 2.45 50.88 15.28
C ILE A 60 2.57 52.29 14.70
N GLU A 61 2.40 52.44 13.38
CA GLU A 61 2.44 53.75 12.72
C GLU A 61 1.30 54.65 13.15
N ALA A 62 0.07 54.13 13.22
CA ALA A 62 -1.09 54.88 13.70
C ALA A 62 -0.91 55.35 15.15
N GLN A 63 -0.51 54.45 16.06
CA GLN A 63 -0.32 54.77 17.47
C GLN A 63 0.86 55.72 17.70
N ALA A 64 1.92 55.61 16.88
CA ALA A 64 3.03 56.53 16.93
C ALA A 64 2.64 57.93 16.42
N ALA A 65 1.80 58.00 15.39
CA ALA A 65 1.21 59.26 14.92
C ALA A 65 0.33 59.92 16.00
N GLU A 66 -0.51 59.14 16.69
CA GLU A 66 -1.36 59.62 17.79
C GLU A 66 -0.57 60.12 19.00
N ARG A 67 0.54 59.45 19.34
CA ARG A 67 1.39 59.81 20.49
C ARG A 67 2.47 60.84 20.18
N GLY A 68 2.57 61.30 18.93
CA GLY A 68 3.63 62.21 18.48
C GLY A 68 5.04 61.59 18.55
N VAL A 69 5.16 60.27 18.73
CA VAL A 69 6.43 59.55 18.75
C VAL A 69 6.89 59.39 17.31
N ARG A 70 8.09 59.85 16.95
CA ARG A 70 8.62 59.77 15.58
C ARG A 70 10.05 59.27 15.54
N GLY A 71 10.43 58.68 14.40
CA GLY A 71 11.81 58.29 14.10
C GLY A 71 12.25 57.01 14.82
N ALA A 72 13.29 57.11 15.65
CA ALA A 72 14.05 55.96 16.15
C ALA A 72 13.23 54.92 16.93
N SER A 73 12.24 55.36 17.70
CA SER A 73 11.38 54.45 18.49
C SER A 73 10.47 53.60 17.60
N ILE A 74 9.91 54.17 16.53
CA ILE A 74 9.11 53.44 15.55
C ILE A 74 9.99 52.43 14.82
N THR A 75 11.15 52.88 14.33
CA THR A 75 12.11 52.00 13.63
C THR A 75 12.52 50.82 14.50
N LYS A 76 12.73 51.02 15.81
CA LYS A 76 13.03 49.92 16.74
C LYS A 76 11.88 48.93 16.87
N MET A 77 10.63 49.41 16.94
CA MET A 77 9.44 48.54 17.01
C MET A 77 9.26 47.74 15.72
N LEU A 78 9.41 48.38 14.55
CA LEU A 78 9.37 47.72 13.25
C LEU A 78 10.49 46.67 13.11
N ASN A 79 11.72 47.01 13.49
CA ASN A 79 12.85 46.06 13.47
C ASN A 79 12.62 44.87 14.40
N MET A 80 12.01 45.08 15.58
CA MET A 80 11.60 43.96 16.46
C MET A 80 10.54 43.07 15.81
N ASN A 81 9.57 43.66 15.09
CA ASN A 81 8.53 42.91 14.41
C ASN A 81 9.11 42.06 13.26
N LEU A 82 10.00 42.66 12.46
CA LEU A 82 10.75 41.95 11.43
C LEU A 82 11.63 40.83 12.01
N ALA A 83 12.30 41.08 13.13
CA ALA A 83 13.12 40.07 13.82
C ALA A 83 12.27 38.89 14.31
N LYS A 84 11.04 39.14 14.80
CA LYS A 84 10.10 38.09 15.17
C LYS A 84 9.70 37.24 13.96
N LEU A 85 9.40 37.86 12.82
CA LEU A 85 9.13 37.13 11.58
C LEU A 85 10.34 36.27 11.15
N GLY A 86 11.54 36.83 11.22
CA GLY A 86 12.78 36.09 10.93
C GLY A 86 12.97 34.87 11.83
N ALA A 87 12.73 35.02 13.14
CA ALA A 87 12.77 33.92 14.09
C ALA A 87 11.69 32.87 13.82
N ALA A 88 10.46 33.29 13.52
CA ALA A 88 9.36 32.38 13.16
C ALA A 88 9.69 31.58 11.90
N ASN A 89 10.26 32.22 10.87
CA ASN A 89 10.70 31.56 9.64
C ASN A 89 11.83 30.56 9.89
N ALA A 90 12.77 30.88 10.77
CA ALA A 90 13.84 29.95 11.17
C ALA A 90 13.30 28.74 11.95
N MET A 91 12.29 28.93 12.82
CA MET A 91 11.63 27.81 13.50
C MET A 91 10.86 26.93 12.53
N ARG A 92 10.15 27.52 11.56
CA ARG A 92 9.43 26.77 10.52
C ARG A 92 10.37 25.94 9.64
N SER A 93 11.48 26.52 9.19
CA SER A 93 12.44 25.78 8.38
C SER A 93 13.02 24.59 9.15
N ARG A 94 13.35 24.78 10.43
CA ARG A 94 13.80 23.70 11.31
C ARG A 94 12.72 22.63 11.52
N ALA A 95 11.47 23.03 11.72
CA ALA A 95 10.35 22.10 11.88
C ALA A 95 10.11 21.27 10.61
N LEU A 96 10.25 21.89 9.43
CA LEU A 96 10.16 21.20 8.14
C LEU A 96 11.32 20.22 7.94
N THR A 97 12.55 20.60 8.31
CA THR A 97 13.68 19.66 8.27
C THR A 97 13.45 18.48 9.22
N GLN A 98 12.93 18.73 10.43
CA GLN A 98 12.60 17.67 11.38
C GLN A 98 11.48 16.74 10.88
N SER A 99 10.47 17.28 10.21
CA SER A 99 9.39 16.47 9.63
C SER A 99 9.90 15.61 8.47
N MET A 100 10.84 16.10 7.66
CA MET A 100 11.53 15.29 6.64
C MET A 100 12.29 14.12 7.27
N TYR A 101 13.07 14.37 8.34
CA TYR A 101 13.74 13.28 9.06
C TYR A 101 12.76 12.28 9.70
N ALA A 102 11.61 12.73 10.18
CA ALA A 102 10.57 11.85 10.69
C ALA A 102 9.95 11.00 9.57
N PHE A 103 9.70 11.60 8.40
CA PHE A 103 9.23 10.92 7.20
C PHE A 103 10.21 9.82 6.75
N ASP A 104 11.51 10.14 6.65
CA ASP A 104 12.53 9.19 6.24
C ASP A 104 12.65 8.01 7.22
N ARG A 105 12.65 8.29 8.53
CA ARG A 105 12.64 7.24 9.57
C ARG A 105 11.38 6.38 9.51
N GLY A 106 10.22 6.99 9.26
CA GLY A 106 8.95 6.29 9.08
C GLY A 106 9.02 5.31 7.91
N ASN A 107 9.48 5.78 6.75
CA ASN A 107 9.65 4.97 5.55
C ASN A 107 10.65 3.82 5.75
N GLU A 108 11.77 4.08 6.42
CA GLU A 108 12.74 3.04 6.74
C GLU A 108 12.13 1.97 7.66
N SER A 109 11.35 2.37 8.67
CA SER A 109 10.65 1.43 9.56
C SER A 109 9.65 0.55 8.82
N ILE A 110 8.89 1.11 7.88
CA ILE A 110 7.96 0.37 7.01
C ILE A 110 8.72 -0.65 6.16
N ARG A 111 9.85 -0.23 5.58
CA ARG A 111 10.70 -1.12 4.78
C ARG A 111 11.27 -2.27 5.61
N ARG A 112 11.77 -1.99 6.82
CA ARG A 112 12.30 -3.02 7.73
C ARG A 112 11.20 -4.01 8.14
N LYS A 113 9.99 -3.52 8.42
CA LYS A 113 8.83 -4.37 8.72
C LYS A 113 8.48 -5.28 7.54
N LEU A 114 8.41 -4.74 6.32
CA LEU A 114 8.16 -5.53 5.11
C LEU A 114 9.22 -6.63 4.89
N VAL A 115 10.50 -6.32 5.11
CA VAL A 115 11.58 -7.33 5.02
C VAL A 115 11.44 -8.40 6.11
N SER A 116 11.14 -7.99 7.35
CA SER A 116 10.90 -8.92 8.45
C SER A 116 9.71 -9.85 8.17
N ASP A 117 8.58 -9.31 7.70
CA ASP A 117 7.38 -10.07 7.37
C ASP A 117 7.67 -11.06 6.24
N LYS A 118 8.38 -10.63 5.19
CA LYS A 118 8.85 -11.53 4.12
C LYS A 118 9.75 -12.66 4.64
N ASN A 119 10.68 -12.37 5.54
CA ASN A 119 11.57 -13.38 6.11
C ASN A 119 10.82 -14.39 6.98
N GLN A 120 9.82 -13.93 7.75
CA GLN A 120 8.96 -14.81 8.55
C GLN A 120 8.12 -15.73 7.66
N GLU A 121 7.52 -15.18 6.60
CA GLU A 121 6.74 -15.97 5.64
C GLU A 121 7.62 -16.94 4.84
N TRP A 122 8.84 -16.53 4.46
CA TRP A 122 9.82 -17.41 3.80
C TRP A 122 10.24 -18.58 4.71
N SER A 123 10.47 -18.31 6.00
CA SER A 123 10.79 -19.35 6.99
C SER A 123 9.69 -20.41 7.14
N LYS A 124 8.41 -20.05 6.94
CA LYS A 124 7.29 -21.00 6.98
C LYS A 124 7.24 -21.92 5.76
N VAL A 125 7.77 -21.45 4.63
CA VAL A 125 7.81 -22.21 3.37
C VAL A 125 9.09 -23.06 3.26
N SER A 126 10.22 -22.56 3.76
CA SER A 126 11.53 -23.23 3.66
C SER A 126 11.72 -24.41 4.61
N ILE A 127 10.94 -24.52 5.69
CA ILE A 127 10.89 -25.71 6.56
C ILE A 127 9.89 -26.73 5.98
N GLN A 128 10.06 -27.10 4.71
CA GLN A 128 9.46 -28.31 4.14
C GLN A 128 10.53 -29.41 4.16
N LEU A 129 10.16 -30.58 4.70
CA LEU A 129 11.01 -31.75 4.89
C LEU A 129 11.83 -32.04 3.62
N VAL A 130 13.14 -32.29 3.80
CA VAL A 130 13.96 -32.93 2.78
C VAL A 130 13.25 -34.21 2.35
N PRO A 131 12.84 -34.36 1.08
CA PRO A 131 12.17 -35.56 0.62
C PRO A 131 13.19 -36.69 0.50
N ASP A 132 13.39 -37.44 1.57
CA ASP A 132 14.09 -38.73 1.49
C ASP A 132 13.08 -39.79 1.04
N MET A 133 12.84 -39.87 -0.27
CA MET A 133 12.43 -41.08 -0.99
C MET A 133 12.41 -40.77 -2.49
N ALA A 134 13.26 -41.47 -3.26
CA ALA A 134 13.29 -41.38 -4.71
C ALA A 134 11.88 -41.62 -5.29
N PRO A 135 11.39 -40.78 -6.22
CA PRO A 135 10.03 -40.88 -6.73
C PRO A 135 9.82 -42.26 -7.40
N PRO A 136 8.83 -43.06 -6.98
CA PRO A 136 8.49 -44.30 -7.67
C PRO A 136 8.09 -43.95 -9.11
N LYS A 137 8.73 -44.65 -10.08
CA LYS A 137 8.64 -44.35 -11.51
C LYS A 137 7.17 -44.28 -11.95
N PRO A 138 6.76 -43.24 -12.69
CA PRO A 138 5.38 -43.10 -13.14
C PRO A 138 5.02 -44.25 -14.08
N VAL A 139 3.97 -44.99 -13.73
CA VAL A 139 3.37 -45.98 -14.63
C VAL A 139 2.65 -45.20 -15.72
N MET A 140 3.09 -45.37 -16.98
CA MET A 140 2.42 -44.75 -18.13
C MET A 140 0.99 -45.29 -18.22
N LYS A 141 0.01 -44.50 -17.78
CA LYS A 141 -1.38 -44.77 -18.11
C LYS A 141 -1.58 -44.31 -19.54
N ASN A 142 -1.78 -45.28 -20.45
CA ASN A 142 -2.08 -45.04 -21.85
C ASN A 142 -3.45 -44.35 -21.96
N VAL A 143 -3.45 -43.01 -21.88
CA VAL A 143 -4.64 -42.15 -22.03
C VAL A 143 -5.37 -42.37 -23.36
N GLY A 144 -4.67 -42.85 -24.39
CA GLY A 144 -5.27 -43.21 -25.68
C GLY A 144 -6.22 -44.40 -25.60
N LEU A 145 -5.95 -45.39 -24.75
CA LEU A 145 -6.83 -46.55 -24.61
C LEU A 145 -8.11 -46.18 -23.87
N THR A 146 -8.01 -45.40 -22.79
CA THR A 146 -9.17 -44.98 -21.98
C THR A 146 -10.13 -44.10 -22.76
N LEU A 147 -9.61 -43.15 -23.57
CA LEU A 147 -10.44 -42.33 -24.46
C LEU A 147 -11.11 -43.18 -25.55
N MET A 148 -10.38 -44.13 -26.15
CA MET A 148 -10.91 -44.98 -27.21
C MET A 148 -12.00 -45.94 -26.69
N THR A 149 -11.84 -46.54 -25.50
CA THR A 149 -12.91 -47.33 -24.87
C THR A 149 -14.11 -46.47 -24.47
N GLY A 150 -13.89 -45.24 -24.00
CA GLY A 150 -14.98 -44.32 -23.66
C GLY A 150 -15.79 -43.90 -24.88
N LEU A 151 -15.12 -43.65 -26.01
CA LEU A 151 -15.77 -43.28 -27.26
C LEU A 151 -16.46 -44.47 -27.94
N ALA A 152 -15.87 -45.66 -27.87
CA ALA A 152 -16.47 -46.88 -28.40
C ALA A 152 -17.75 -47.28 -27.65
N GLY A 153 -17.79 -47.12 -26.32
CA GLY A 153 -19.00 -47.33 -25.51
C GLY A 153 -20.12 -46.37 -25.88
N ALA A 154 -19.80 -45.08 -26.05
CA ALA A 154 -20.80 -44.06 -26.39
C ALA A 154 -21.38 -44.20 -27.81
N LEU A 155 -20.60 -44.70 -28.77
CA LEU A 155 -21.10 -44.98 -30.12
C LEU A 155 -21.89 -46.29 -30.21
N GLY A 156 -21.57 -47.28 -29.38
CA GLY A 156 -22.31 -48.55 -29.32
C GLY A 156 -23.73 -48.38 -28.76
N GLU A 157 -23.89 -47.59 -27.69
CA GLU A 157 -25.20 -47.33 -27.08
C GLU A 157 -26.05 -46.33 -27.88
N GLY A 158 -25.42 -45.41 -28.62
CA GLY A 158 -26.12 -44.46 -29.49
C GLY A 158 -26.73 -45.07 -30.75
N LEU A 159 -26.23 -46.22 -31.23
CA LEU A 159 -26.76 -46.90 -32.41
C LEU A 159 -27.82 -47.98 -32.09
N SER A 160 -27.83 -48.55 -30.87
CA SER A 160 -28.83 -49.56 -30.47
C SER A 160 -30.16 -48.96 -30.02
N GLY A 161 -30.20 -47.66 -29.69
CA GLY A 161 -31.40 -46.99 -29.17
C GLY A 161 -32.36 -46.43 -30.23
N MET A 162 -32.07 -46.55 -31.52
CA MET A 162 -32.84 -45.89 -32.60
C MET A 162 -33.34 -46.86 -33.69
N GLY A 163 -33.56 -48.13 -33.33
CA GLY A 163 -33.96 -49.20 -34.25
C GLY A 163 -35.13 -50.09 -33.82
N ASP A 164 -35.88 -49.75 -32.74
CA ASP A 164 -36.94 -50.64 -32.23
C ASP A 164 -38.24 -49.91 -31.85
N SER A 165 -38.82 -49.18 -32.81
CA SER A 165 -40.18 -48.64 -32.71
C SER A 165 -41.00 -48.85 -33.98
N SER A 166 -41.09 -50.10 -34.44
CA SER A 166 -42.11 -50.49 -35.43
C SER A 166 -42.42 -51.99 -35.40
N SER A 167 -43.11 -52.49 -34.37
CA SER A 167 -44.02 -53.64 -34.55
C SER A 167 -44.96 -53.83 -33.34
N ILE A 168 -46.24 -54.09 -33.65
CA ILE A 168 -47.24 -54.87 -32.88
C ILE A 168 -47.86 -54.16 -31.66
N GLY A 169 -49.18 -53.99 -31.51
CA GLY A 169 -50.41 -54.47 -32.19
C GLY A 169 -51.61 -53.62 -31.70
N GLY A 170 -52.80 -53.63 -32.28
CA GLY A 170 -53.50 -54.73 -32.93
C GLY A 170 -54.29 -55.53 -31.90
N ASP A 171 -55.41 -54.98 -31.39
CA ASP A 171 -56.46 -55.71 -30.66
C ASP A 171 -57.84 -55.03 -30.85
N VAL A 172 -58.68 -55.67 -31.68
CA VAL A 172 -60.14 -55.84 -31.54
C VAL A 172 -60.40 -57.33 -31.72
#